data_AF-W9R5V1-F1
#
_entry.id   AF-W9R5V1-F1
#
_cell.length_a   1.000
_cell.length_b   1.000
_cell.length_c   1.000
_cell.angle_alpha   90.00
_cell.angle_beta   90.00
_cell.angle_gamma   90.00
#
_symmetry.space_group_name_H-M   'P 1'
#
loop_
_entity.id
_entity.type
_entity.pdbx_description
1 polymer ?
#
loop_
_entity_poly.entity_id
_entity_poly.type
_entity_poly.pdbx_seq_one_letter_code
_entity_poly.pdbx_strand_id
1 'polypeptide(L)'
;MTTNFEAREILLLVILIILTLLKTSQSGGIAIYWGQSSYEGALTQACATGKYSFVNIAFLNAFGNGRKPEINLNLAGHCNPQSINGCNILSDGISYCQGCGIKNGFLGGKSYSALRPFGNAILDGIDFDIELGSKLYWDELARYLKGYSQPGQAVYLSAAPQCPFPDRFLGNALKLNTGLFDFVWVQFCNDPSCQYRYGGINNLYRFVE
;
A
#
# COMPACT_ATOMS: atom_id res chain seq x y z
N MET A 1 -44.08 -37.64 -19.31
CA MET A 1 -43.92 -36.99 -17.99
C MET A 1 -42.41 -36.85 -17.65
N THR A 2 -41.58 -36.41 -18.61
CA THR A 2 -40.10 -36.46 -18.48
C THR A 2 -39.39 -35.19 -18.96
N THR A 3 -40.11 -34.21 -19.53
CA THR A 3 -39.51 -32.99 -20.09
C THR A 3 -39.15 -31.93 -19.03
N ASN A 4 -39.78 -31.97 -17.85
CA ASN A 4 -39.58 -30.96 -16.80
C ASN A 4 -38.35 -31.24 -15.91
N PHE A 5 -37.86 -32.49 -15.88
CA PHE A 5 -36.71 -32.86 -15.04
C PHE A 5 -35.39 -32.40 -15.67
N GLU A 6 -35.21 -32.66 -16.97
CA GLU A 6 -34.04 -32.24 -17.75
C GLU A 6 -33.88 -30.71 -17.80
N ALA A 7 -34.98 -29.97 -17.93
CA ALA A 7 -34.94 -28.52 -17.97
C ALA A 7 -34.43 -27.89 -16.67
N ARG A 8 -34.69 -28.52 -15.51
CA ARG A 8 -34.25 -28.01 -14.20
C ARG A 8 -32.75 -28.22 -13.98
N GLU A 9 -32.23 -29.38 -14.38
CA GLU A 9 -30.80 -29.69 -14.27
C GLU A 9 -29.96 -28.84 -15.25
N ILE A 10 -30.47 -28.63 -16.47
CA ILE A 10 -29.85 -27.70 -17.43
C ILE A 10 -29.85 -26.27 -16.88
N LEU A 11 -30.94 -25.82 -16.27
CA LEU A 11 -31.02 -24.49 -15.67
C LEU A 11 -30.02 -24.31 -14.51
N LEU A 12 -29.85 -25.33 -13.66
CA LEU A 12 -28.88 -25.32 -12.55
C LEU A 12 -27.43 -25.26 -13.06
N LEU A 13 -27.10 -26.04 -14.08
CA LEU A 13 -25.79 -26.02 -14.75
C LEU A 13 -25.49 -24.64 -15.37
N VAL A 14 -26.48 -24.04 -16.03
CA VAL A 14 -26.34 -22.68 -16.61
C VAL A 14 -26.13 -21.64 -15.50
N ILE A 15 -26.85 -21.72 -14.38
CA ILE A 15 -26.66 -20.80 -13.25
C ILE A 15 -25.26 -20.95 -12.63
N LEU A 16 -24.78 -22.18 -12.43
CA LEU A 16 -23.42 -22.45 -11.92
C LEU A 16 -22.34 -21.89 -12.85
N ILE A 17 -22.51 -22.02 -14.17
CA ILE A 17 -21.60 -21.45 -15.17
C ILE A 17 -21.67 -19.91 -15.17
N ILE A 18 -22.86 -19.32 -15.03
CA ILE A 18 -23.00 -17.86 -14.92
C ILE A 18 -22.30 -17.35 -13.65
N LEU A 19 -22.43 -18.05 -12.52
CA LEU A 19 -21.77 -17.69 -11.27
C LEU A 19 -20.24 -17.75 -11.36
N THR A 20 -19.65 -18.66 -12.16
CA THR A 20 -18.20 -18.68 -12.40
C THR A 20 -17.73 -17.62 -13.39
N LEU A 21 -18.63 -17.15 -14.27
CA LEU A 21 -18.37 -16.07 -15.23
C LEU A 21 -18.57 -14.67 -14.65
N LEU A 22 -19.26 -14.55 -13.51
CA LEU A 22 -19.34 -13.31 -12.75
C LEU A 22 -17.97 -13.00 -12.15
N LYS A 23 -17.12 -12.30 -12.93
CA LYS A 23 -15.98 -11.58 -12.36
C LYS A 23 -16.55 -10.54 -11.40
N THR A 24 -16.34 -10.73 -10.10
CA THR A 24 -16.58 -9.68 -9.12
C THR A 24 -15.69 -8.50 -9.50
N SER A 25 -16.27 -7.38 -9.90
CA SER A 25 -15.53 -6.12 -9.93
C SER A 25 -15.24 -5.77 -8.48
N GLN A 26 -14.01 -6.03 -8.04
CA GLN A 26 -13.53 -5.42 -6.81
C GLN A 26 -13.39 -3.94 -7.12
N SER A 27 -14.29 -3.12 -6.58
CA SER A 27 -14.05 -1.68 -6.48
C SER A 27 -12.66 -1.50 -5.88
N GLY A 28 -11.72 -0.95 -6.64
CA GLY A 28 -10.39 -0.62 -6.11
C GLY A 28 -10.55 0.28 -4.89
N GLY A 29 -9.80 0.00 -3.83
CA GLY A 29 -9.76 0.89 -2.66
C GLY A 29 -8.94 2.14 -2.99
N ILE A 30 -9.28 3.27 -2.37
CA ILE A 30 -8.51 4.51 -2.52
C ILE A 30 -7.38 4.51 -1.49
N ALA A 31 -6.15 4.72 -1.96
CA ALA A 31 -4.97 4.93 -1.12
C ALA A 31 -4.63 6.42 -1.04
N ILE A 32 -4.15 6.87 0.13
CA ILE A 32 -3.65 8.23 0.34
C ILE A 32 -2.34 8.22 1.13
N TYR A 33 -1.44 9.15 0.81
CA TYR A 33 -0.28 9.46 1.63
C TYR A 33 -0.64 10.51 2.68
N TRP A 34 -0.20 10.29 3.92
CA TRP A 34 -0.40 11.21 5.05
C TRP A 34 0.93 11.37 5.79
N GLY A 35 1.25 12.60 6.21
CA GLY A 35 2.39 12.89 7.07
C GLY A 35 3.38 13.90 6.49
N GLN A 36 3.13 14.45 5.30
CA GLN A 36 4.05 15.40 4.64
C GLN A 36 3.54 16.85 4.63
N SER A 37 2.44 17.15 5.32
CA SER A 37 1.92 18.52 5.40
C SER A 37 1.29 18.80 6.76
N SER A 38 1.66 19.92 7.39
CA SER A 38 1.01 20.34 8.65
C SER A 38 -0.46 20.73 8.48
N TYR A 39 -0.97 20.88 7.24
CA TYR A 39 -2.34 21.27 6.94
C TYR A 39 -3.28 20.08 6.66
N GLU A 40 -2.78 18.86 6.65
CA GLU A 40 -3.58 17.67 6.31
C GLU A 40 -4.43 17.12 7.46
N GLY A 41 -4.32 17.74 8.65
CA GLY A 41 -5.04 17.35 9.85
C GLY A 41 -4.47 16.09 10.52
N ALA A 42 -5.17 15.58 11.52
CA ALA A 42 -4.76 14.38 12.25
C ALA A 42 -5.07 13.10 11.45
N LEU A 43 -4.26 12.06 11.65
CA LEU A 43 -4.45 10.74 11.02
C LEU A 43 -5.87 10.18 11.24
N THR A 44 -6.42 10.34 12.45
CA THR A 44 -7.79 9.91 12.78
C THR A 44 -8.84 10.60 11.92
N GLN A 45 -8.64 11.87 11.55
CA GLN A 45 -9.58 12.61 10.72
C GLN A 45 -9.59 12.07 9.29
N ALA A 46 -8.42 11.75 8.73
CA ALA A 46 -8.33 11.10 7.43
C ALA A 46 -9.10 9.76 7.42
N CYS A 47 -8.90 8.94 8.47
CA CYS A 47 -9.56 7.65 8.60
C CYS A 47 -11.08 7.76 8.85
N ALA A 48 -11.52 8.76 9.61
CA ALA A 48 -12.94 9.01 9.87
C ALA A 48 -13.72 9.47 8.63
N THR A 49 -13.06 9.85 7.53
CA THR A 49 -13.76 10.25 6.31
C THR A 49 -14.54 9.11 5.65
N GLY A 50 -14.15 7.85 5.90
CA GLY A 50 -14.70 6.67 5.22
C GLY A 50 -14.36 6.60 3.72
N LYS A 51 -13.44 7.44 3.22
CA LYS A 51 -13.08 7.50 1.80
C LYS A 51 -11.94 6.57 1.41
N TYR A 52 -11.05 6.27 2.34
CA TYR A 52 -9.80 5.57 2.06
C TYR A 52 -9.85 4.13 2.55
N SER A 53 -9.27 3.22 1.78
CA SER A 53 -9.03 1.84 2.19
C SER A 53 -7.59 1.63 2.65
N PHE A 54 -6.68 2.52 2.23
CA PHE A 54 -5.26 2.47 2.55
C PHE A 54 -4.75 3.86 2.93
N VAL A 55 -3.92 3.93 3.97
CA VAL A 55 -3.20 5.15 4.36
C VAL A 55 -1.70 4.82 4.47
N ASN A 56 -0.89 5.43 3.60
CA ASN A 56 0.56 5.32 3.63
C ASN A 56 1.11 6.43 4.54
N ILE A 57 1.72 6.06 5.66
CA ILE A 57 2.32 7.02 6.60
C ILE A 57 3.70 7.41 6.07
N ALA A 58 3.79 8.63 5.56
CA ALA A 58 4.91 9.15 4.79
C ALA A 58 5.69 10.18 5.61
N PHE A 59 7.01 10.09 5.79
CA PHE A 59 7.93 9.07 5.26
C PHE A 59 9.09 8.72 6.21
N LEU A 60 9.55 7.46 6.11
CA LEU A 60 10.91 7.10 6.48
C LEU A 60 11.84 7.38 5.29
N ASN A 61 12.64 8.44 5.37
CA ASN A 61 13.40 8.93 4.21
C ASN A 61 14.93 8.84 4.35
N ALA A 62 15.45 8.44 5.52
CA ALA A 62 16.87 8.16 5.70
C ALA A 62 17.10 6.80 6.37
N PHE A 63 17.67 5.86 5.60
CA PHE A 63 17.93 4.48 6.01
C PHE A 63 19.18 3.94 5.31
N GLY A 64 19.59 2.71 5.65
CA GLY A 64 20.81 2.07 5.13
C GLY A 64 22.09 2.57 5.80
N ASN A 65 23.24 2.02 5.41
CA ASN A 65 24.57 2.38 5.95
C ASN A 65 24.64 2.36 7.49
N GLY A 66 23.96 1.42 8.14
CA GLY A 66 23.93 1.28 9.60
C GLY A 66 23.08 2.34 10.34
N ARG A 67 22.34 3.19 9.63
CA ARG A 67 21.46 4.21 10.23
C ARG A 67 20.22 3.57 10.86
N LYS A 68 19.78 4.12 11.99
CA LYS A 68 18.55 3.71 12.67
C LYS A 68 17.34 4.39 12.00
N PRO A 69 16.29 3.64 11.61
CA PRO A 69 15.15 4.21 10.90
C PRO A 69 14.36 5.27 11.68
N GLU A 70 14.10 5.07 12.96
CA GLU A 70 13.21 5.93 13.76
C GLU A 70 13.65 7.40 13.83
N ILE A 71 14.95 7.66 13.96
CA ILE A 71 15.54 9.01 14.03
C ILE A 71 15.34 9.77 12.71
N ASN A 72 15.01 9.04 11.64
CA ASN A 72 14.92 9.50 10.26
C ASN A 72 13.50 9.41 9.69
N LEU A 73 12.50 9.30 10.57
CA LEU A 73 11.12 9.51 10.22
C LEU A 73 10.87 11.03 10.08
N ASN A 74 10.24 11.47 8.99
CA ASN A 74 9.84 12.85 8.80
C ASN A 74 8.33 12.89 8.61
N LEU A 75 7.60 13.41 9.60
CA LEU A 75 6.14 13.56 9.56
C LEU A 75 5.70 15.03 9.65
N ALA A 76 6.43 15.95 9.02
CA ALA A 76 6.03 17.36 8.84
C ALA A 76 5.52 18.09 10.11
N GLY A 77 6.05 17.74 11.28
CA GLY A 77 5.67 18.34 12.57
C GLY A 77 4.48 17.67 13.28
N HIS A 78 3.88 16.61 12.73
CA HIS A 78 2.84 15.83 13.40
C HIS A 78 3.33 15.11 14.66
N CYS A 79 4.63 14.88 14.77
CA CYS A 79 5.28 14.33 15.95
C CYS A 79 6.80 14.59 15.94
N ASN A 80 7.48 14.29 17.06
CA ASN A 80 8.93 14.43 17.19
C ASN A 80 9.61 13.05 17.33
N PRO A 81 10.14 12.47 16.23
CA PRO A 81 10.77 11.14 16.28
C PRO A 81 12.10 11.10 17.02
N GLN A 82 12.74 12.25 17.26
CA GLN A 82 13.99 12.35 18.02
C GLN A 82 13.77 12.29 19.54
N SER A 83 12.54 12.49 20.01
CA SER A 83 12.17 12.35 21.42
C SER A 83 11.75 10.91 21.73
N ILE A 84 12.13 10.39 22.90
CA ILE A 84 11.52 9.18 23.45
C ILE A 84 10.00 9.34 23.43
N ASN A 85 9.31 8.35 22.86
CA ASN A 85 7.85 8.32 22.72
C ASN A 85 7.24 9.52 21.96
N GLY A 86 8.04 10.33 21.27
CA GLY A 86 7.58 11.59 20.69
C GLY A 86 6.60 11.43 19.52
N CYS A 87 6.44 10.21 18.99
CA CYS A 87 5.48 9.84 17.96
C CYS A 87 4.43 8.81 18.44
N ASN A 88 4.33 8.55 19.75
CA ASN A 88 3.30 7.67 20.31
C ASN A 88 1.87 8.15 20.05
N ILE A 89 1.67 9.46 19.83
CA ILE A 89 0.37 10.03 19.46
C ILE A 89 -0.20 9.38 18.19
N LEU A 90 0.66 8.85 17.32
CA LEU A 90 0.24 8.17 16.10
C LEU A 90 -0.18 6.73 16.35
N SER A 91 0.20 6.13 17.49
CA SER A 91 -0.22 4.78 17.86
C SER A 91 -1.75 4.68 17.91
N ASP A 92 -2.39 5.63 18.57
CA ASP A 92 -3.85 5.67 18.72
C ASP A 92 -4.53 5.95 17.38
N GLY A 93 -3.94 6.82 16.56
CA GLY A 93 -4.41 7.08 15.20
C GLY A 93 -4.39 5.85 14.32
N ILE A 94 -3.29 5.08 14.35
CA ILE A 94 -3.14 3.83 13.60
C ILE A 94 -4.20 2.82 14.06
N SER A 95 -4.33 2.60 15.36
CA SER A 95 -5.33 1.66 15.90
C SER A 95 -6.76 2.07 15.55
N TYR A 96 -7.05 3.38 15.54
CA TYR A 96 -8.34 3.89 15.08
C TYR A 96 -8.60 3.57 13.60
N CYS A 97 -7.63 3.81 12.72
CA CYS A 97 -7.74 3.48 11.30
C CYS A 97 -7.98 1.98 11.07
N GLN A 98 -7.26 1.12 11.80
CA GLN A 98 -7.46 -0.34 11.74
C GLN A 98 -8.86 -0.75 12.20
N GLY A 99 -9.39 -0.10 13.24
CA GLY A 99 -10.78 -0.27 13.68
C GLY A 99 -11.81 0.14 12.63
N CYS A 100 -11.47 1.09 11.75
CA CYS A 100 -12.28 1.46 10.57
C CYS A 100 -12.07 0.54 9.35
N GLY A 101 -11.24 -0.51 9.47
CA GLY A 101 -10.91 -1.42 8.37
C GLY A 101 -9.90 -0.86 7.36
N ILE A 102 -9.17 0.19 7.73
CA ILE A 102 -8.16 0.84 6.89
C ILE A 102 -6.79 0.21 7.15
N LYS A 103 -6.10 -0.16 6.06
CA LYS A 103 -4.74 -0.70 6.11
C LYS A 103 -3.69 0.41 6.12
N ASN A 104 -2.65 0.28 6.94
CA ASN A 104 -1.62 1.30 7.13
C ASN A 104 -0.23 0.78 6.77
N GLY A 105 0.60 1.65 6.18
CA GLY A 105 1.99 1.34 5.78
C GLY A 105 3.05 1.86 6.75
N PHE A 106 3.92 0.95 7.24
CA PHE A 106 5.27 1.02 7.85
C PHE A 106 5.44 -0.25 8.75
N LEU A 107 6.61 -0.79 9.13
CA LEU A 107 6.65 -2.08 9.89
C LEU A 107 6.62 -1.95 11.42
N GLY A 108 6.02 -2.95 12.06
CA GLY A 108 6.13 -3.20 13.51
C GLY A 108 7.34 -4.07 13.91
N GLY A 109 7.58 -4.20 15.23
CA GLY A 109 8.61 -5.06 15.82
C GLY A 109 8.52 -5.18 17.34
N LYS A 110 8.74 -6.36 17.94
CA LYS A 110 8.51 -6.64 19.38
C LYS A 110 9.66 -6.21 20.33
N SER A 111 10.31 -5.06 20.08
CA SER A 111 11.41 -4.58 20.95
C SER A 111 10.88 -3.70 22.08
N TYR A 112 11.34 -3.94 23.32
CA TYR A 112 11.00 -3.19 24.54
C TYR A 112 11.90 -1.97 24.81
N SER A 113 12.73 -1.59 23.85
CA SER A 113 13.58 -0.39 23.95
C SER A 113 13.01 0.71 23.06
N ALA A 114 13.60 1.90 23.11
CA ALA A 114 13.25 3.12 22.36
C ALA A 114 13.10 3.00 20.82
N LEU A 115 13.00 1.78 20.27
CA LEU A 115 13.01 1.34 18.87
C LEU A 115 11.62 1.22 18.19
N ARG A 116 10.57 1.80 18.77
CA ARG A 116 9.20 1.75 18.22
C ARG A 116 8.65 3.17 18.04
N PRO A 117 8.80 3.77 16.86
CA PRO A 117 8.40 5.17 16.65
C PRO A 117 6.91 5.40 16.88
N PHE A 118 6.07 4.39 16.64
CA PHE A 118 4.62 4.47 16.84
C PHE A 118 4.14 3.72 18.08
N GLY A 119 4.99 3.60 19.12
CA GLY A 119 4.62 2.88 20.34
C GLY A 119 4.19 1.44 20.05
N ASN A 120 3.05 1.02 20.60
CA ASN A 120 2.57 -0.36 20.48
C ASN A 120 1.87 -0.69 19.16
N ALA A 121 1.58 0.31 18.31
CA ALA A 121 0.92 0.09 17.04
C ALA A 121 1.71 -0.90 16.16
N ILE A 122 0.99 -1.86 15.59
CA ILE A 122 1.48 -2.79 14.59
C ILE A 122 0.79 -2.43 13.31
N LEU A 123 1.56 -2.08 12.31
CA LEU A 123 1.07 -1.66 11.01
C LEU A 123 0.95 -2.86 10.05
N ASP A 124 0.21 -2.66 8.97
CA ASP A 124 -0.25 -3.75 8.10
C ASP A 124 0.75 -4.09 6.98
N GLY A 125 1.67 -3.18 6.65
CA GLY A 125 2.54 -3.36 5.50
C GLY A 125 3.66 -2.34 5.33
N ILE A 126 4.35 -2.37 4.19
CA ILE A 126 5.28 -1.31 3.74
C ILE A 126 4.92 -0.87 2.33
N ASP A 127 4.90 0.43 2.13
CA ASP A 127 4.90 1.04 0.81
C ASP A 127 6.31 1.43 0.37
N PHE A 128 6.67 1.04 -0.85
CA PHE A 128 7.94 1.38 -1.50
C PHE A 128 7.73 2.56 -2.44
N ASP A 129 7.90 3.77 -1.92
CA ASP A 129 7.96 5.00 -2.69
C ASP A 129 9.42 5.42 -2.92
N ILE A 130 10.04 4.78 -3.92
CA ILE A 130 11.48 4.93 -4.20
C ILE A 130 11.68 5.73 -5.49
N GLU A 131 12.03 7.00 -5.35
CA GLU A 131 12.19 7.92 -6.48
C GLU A 131 13.63 8.35 -6.75
N LEU A 132 14.58 7.95 -5.89
CA LEU A 132 15.99 8.32 -5.98
C LEU A 132 16.92 7.32 -5.29
N GLY A 133 18.23 7.44 -5.56
CA GLY A 133 19.25 6.61 -4.94
C GLY A 133 19.57 5.33 -5.72
N SER A 134 19.80 4.23 -5.00
CA SER A 134 20.18 2.94 -5.59
C SER A 134 19.01 2.26 -6.28
N LYS A 135 19.31 1.49 -7.34
CA LYS A 135 18.35 0.61 -8.04
C LYS A 135 18.43 -0.85 -7.58
N LEU A 136 19.32 -1.14 -6.64
CA LEU A 136 19.67 -2.49 -6.21
C LEU A 136 18.92 -2.90 -4.95
N TYR A 137 18.69 -4.21 -4.79
CA TYR A 137 18.22 -4.87 -3.57
C TYR A 137 16.78 -4.59 -3.11
N TRP A 138 15.99 -3.82 -3.86
CA TRP A 138 14.58 -3.60 -3.52
C TRP A 138 13.74 -4.88 -3.61
N ASP A 139 14.07 -5.76 -4.53
CA ASP A 139 13.45 -7.09 -4.67
C ASP A 139 13.84 -8.02 -3.51
N GLU A 140 15.10 -7.97 -3.08
CA GLU A 140 15.59 -8.73 -1.93
C GLU A 140 14.95 -8.24 -0.63
N LEU A 141 14.87 -6.93 -0.43
CA LEU A 141 14.18 -6.33 0.71
C LEU A 141 12.70 -6.72 0.70
N ALA A 142 11.98 -6.58 -0.42
CA ALA A 142 10.58 -6.99 -0.51
C ALA A 142 10.39 -8.48 -0.14
N ARG A 143 11.27 -9.36 -0.64
CA ARG A 143 11.23 -10.80 -0.30
C ARG A 143 11.47 -11.04 1.19
N TYR A 144 12.45 -10.35 1.77
CA TYR A 144 12.76 -10.44 3.20
C TYR A 144 11.57 -10.00 4.06
N LEU A 145 10.92 -8.89 3.72
CA LEU A 145 9.77 -8.36 4.44
C LEU A 145 8.56 -9.28 4.33
N LYS A 146 8.28 -9.82 3.13
CA LYS A 146 7.20 -10.82 2.95
C LYS A 146 7.39 -12.05 3.82
N GLY A 147 8.64 -12.45 4.07
CA GLY A 147 8.99 -13.58 4.94
C GLY A 147 8.51 -13.44 6.39
N TYR A 148 8.16 -12.24 6.86
CA TYR A 148 7.59 -12.01 8.19
C TYR A 148 6.09 -12.32 8.28
N SER A 149 5.41 -12.59 7.17
CA SER A 149 3.99 -12.94 7.15
C SER A 149 3.72 -14.20 7.99
N GLN A 150 2.70 -14.16 8.83
CA GLN A 150 2.23 -15.29 9.65
C GLN A 150 0.79 -15.68 9.27
N PRO A 151 0.33 -16.90 9.58
CA PRO A 151 -1.07 -17.26 9.43
C PRO A 151 -1.97 -16.25 10.17
N GLY A 152 -2.89 -15.61 9.44
CA GLY A 152 -3.79 -14.58 10.00
C GLY A 152 -3.17 -13.18 10.16
N GLN A 153 -1.88 -13.00 9.86
CA GLN A 153 -1.20 -11.70 9.90
C GLN A 153 -0.22 -11.59 8.74
N ALA A 154 -0.76 -11.30 7.55
CA ALA A 154 0.04 -11.08 6.36
C ALA A 154 0.73 -9.71 6.41
N VAL A 155 1.96 -9.64 5.91
CA VAL A 155 2.63 -8.36 5.62
C VAL A 155 2.22 -7.94 4.21
N TYR A 156 1.56 -6.79 4.09
CA TYR A 156 1.23 -6.20 2.80
C TYR A 156 2.42 -5.40 2.28
N LEU A 157 2.76 -5.56 0.99
CA LEU A 157 3.72 -4.71 0.31
C LEU A 157 3.02 -3.94 -0.79
N SER A 158 3.27 -2.64 -0.85
CA SER A 158 2.89 -1.81 -1.98
C SER A 158 4.08 -1.08 -2.57
N ALA A 159 3.92 -0.57 -3.78
CA ALA A 159 4.93 0.18 -4.51
C ALA A 159 4.30 1.38 -5.22
N ALA A 160 5.02 2.49 -5.28
CA ALA A 160 4.62 3.69 -6.01
C ALA A 160 5.61 4.02 -7.14
N PRO A 161 5.69 3.18 -8.19
CA PRO A 161 6.57 3.47 -9.33
C PRO A 161 6.09 4.71 -10.09
N GLN A 162 7.02 5.37 -10.78
CA GLN A 162 6.66 6.36 -11.78
C GLN A 162 5.98 5.69 -12.98
N CYS A 163 5.28 6.50 -13.78
CA CYS A 163 4.61 5.99 -14.97
C CYS A 163 5.54 5.56 -16.13
N PRO A 164 6.85 5.82 -16.22
CA PRO A 164 7.66 5.16 -17.25
C PRO A 164 7.84 3.67 -16.94
N PHE A 165 7.52 2.79 -17.90
CA PHE A 165 7.72 1.35 -17.75
C PHE A 165 8.91 0.83 -18.60
N PRO A 166 9.83 0.02 -18.04
CA PRO A 166 9.92 -0.36 -16.63
C PRO A 166 10.36 0.81 -15.74
N ASP A 167 9.88 0.84 -14.50
CA ASP A 167 10.26 1.88 -13.54
C ASP A 167 11.78 1.88 -13.28
N ARG A 168 12.35 3.08 -13.15
CA ARG A 168 13.80 3.29 -13.04
C ARG A 168 14.42 2.65 -11.79
N PHE A 169 13.70 2.59 -10.67
CA PHE A 169 14.20 2.17 -9.36
C PHE A 169 13.59 0.84 -8.92
N LEU A 170 12.28 0.69 -9.08
CA LEU A 170 11.48 -0.45 -8.65
C LEU A 170 11.27 -1.49 -9.75
N GLY A 171 11.70 -1.22 -11.00
CA GLY A 171 11.47 -2.12 -12.13
C GLY A 171 11.98 -3.55 -11.92
N ASN A 172 13.04 -3.76 -11.15
CA ASN A 172 13.50 -5.11 -10.78
C ASN A 172 12.61 -5.80 -9.74
N ALA A 173 12.12 -5.04 -8.76
CA ALA A 173 11.27 -5.54 -7.68
C ALA A 173 9.83 -5.82 -8.16
N LEU A 174 9.34 -5.01 -9.10
CA LEU A 174 8.00 -5.12 -9.68
C LEU A 174 7.89 -6.12 -10.84
N LYS A 175 8.95 -6.89 -11.14
CA LYS A 175 8.85 -7.93 -12.18
C LYS A 175 7.70 -8.87 -11.83
N LEU A 176 6.83 -9.10 -12.81
CA LEU A 176 5.57 -9.87 -12.66
C LEU A 176 5.79 -11.28 -12.09
N ASN A 177 6.97 -11.86 -12.28
CA ASN A 177 7.32 -13.18 -11.78
C ASN A 177 7.72 -13.22 -10.29
N THR A 178 7.87 -12.07 -9.63
CA THR A 178 8.22 -12.02 -8.21
C THR A 178 7.01 -12.27 -7.32
N GLY A 179 5.82 -11.76 -7.70
CA GLY A 179 4.58 -11.87 -6.92
C GLY A 179 4.67 -11.26 -5.52
N LEU A 180 5.59 -10.31 -5.28
CA LEU A 180 5.90 -9.80 -3.95
C LEU A 180 5.00 -8.65 -3.50
N PHE A 181 4.47 -7.85 -4.43
CA PHE A 181 3.68 -6.66 -4.15
C PHE A 181 2.19 -6.95 -4.28
N ASP A 182 1.41 -6.58 -3.25
CA ASP A 182 -0.04 -6.74 -3.19
C ASP A 182 -0.75 -5.56 -3.87
N PHE A 183 -0.15 -4.36 -3.83
CA PHE A 183 -0.71 -3.15 -4.44
C PHE A 183 0.37 -2.35 -5.19
N VAL A 184 -0.02 -1.69 -6.28
CA VAL A 184 0.87 -0.81 -7.06
C VAL A 184 0.14 0.49 -7.39
N TRP A 185 0.65 1.61 -6.88
CA TRP A 185 0.10 2.95 -7.05
C TRP A 185 0.92 3.71 -8.11
N VAL A 186 0.69 3.44 -9.40
CA VAL A 186 1.47 4.08 -10.48
C VAL A 186 1.25 5.59 -10.47
N GLN A 187 2.35 6.35 -10.43
CA GLN A 187 2.31 7.81 -10.41
C GLN A 187 2.13 8.38 -11.83
N PHE A 188 0.90 8.73 -12.20
CA PHE A 188 0.57 9.38 -13.48
C PHE A 188 0.69 10.91 -13.45
N CYS A 189 1.71 11.42 -12.77
CA CYS A 189 2.02 12.84 -12.64
C CYS A 189 3.51 13.08 -12.88
N ASN A 190 3.88 14.35 -13.10
CA ASN A 190 5.27 14.81 -13.17
C ASN A 190 6.18 14.21 -14.27
N ASP A 191 5.69 13.30 -15.12
CA ASP A 191 6.41 12.81 -16.31
C ASP A 191 5.60 13.05 -17.60
N PRO A 192 6.05 13.95 -18.51
CA PRO A 192 5.34 14.29 -19.74
C PRO A 192 5.01 13.12 -20.67
N SER A 193 5.74 12.00 -20.59
CA SER A 193 5.59 10.86 -21.50
C SER A 193 4.36 10.00 -21.20
N CYS A 194 3.89 10.01 -19.95
CA CYS A 194 2.84 9.12 -19.47
C CYS A 194 1.90 9.76 -18.42
N GLN A 195 2.14 11.01 -18.01
CA GLN A 195 1.24 11.74 -17.11
C GLN A 195 -0.14 12.00 -17.76
N TYR A 196 -1.14 12.15 -16.90
CA TYR A 196 -2.42 12.70 -17.32
C TYR A 196 -2.23 14.14 -17.86
N ARG A 197 -2.86 14.43 -19.00
CA ARG A 197 -2.98 15.78 -19.54
C ARG A 197 -4.45 16.09 -19.77
N TYR A 198 -4.87 17.29 -19.33
CA TYR A 198 -6.23 17.76 -19.58
C TYR A 198 -6.53 17.75 -21.08
N GLY A 199 -7.64 17.09 -21.47
CA GLY A 199 -8.04 16.94 -22.87
C GLY A 199 -7.35 15.81 -23.65
N GLY A 200 -6.53 14.95 -23.01
CA GLY A 200 -5.89 13.82 -23.68
C GLY A 200 -5.51 12.68 -22.73
N ILE A 201 -6.24 11.56 -22.83
CA ILE A 201 -5.94 10.30 -22.13
C ILE A 201 -5.04 9.36 -22.93
N ASN A 202 -4.57 9.80 -24.10
CA ASN A 202 -3.72 9.02 -25.01
C ASN A 202 -2.42 8.53 -24.36
N ASN A 203 -1.90 9.29 -23.40
CA ASN A 203 -0.69 8.93 -22.64
C ASN A 203 -0.96 7.88 -21.55
N LEU A 204 -2.22 7.68 -21.15
CA LEU A 204 -2.63 6.68 -20.15
C LEU A 204 -2.92 5.31 -20.78
N TYR A 205 -3.36 5.25 -22.05
CA TYR A 205 -3.70 3.99 -22.71
C TYR A 205 -2.53 3.02 -22.82
N ARG A 206 -1.29 3.51 -22.81
CA ARG A 206 -0.08 2.66 -22.81
C ARG A 206 0.08 1.75 -21.58
N PHE A 207 -0.76 1.91 -20.56
CA PHE A 207 -0.74 1.13 -19.31
C PHE A 207 -1.88 0.12 -19.17
N VAL A 208 -2.90 0.16 -20.04
CA VAL A 208 -4.13 -0.64 -19.90
C VAL A 208 -4.20 -1.76 -20.95
N GLU A 209 -3.25 -1.81 -21.88
CA GLU A 209 -3.03 -2.91 -22.84
C GLU A 209 -1.83 -3.76 -22.43
#